data_AF-A0A542AXZ5-F1
#
_entry.id   AF-A0A542AXZ5-F1
#
_cell.length_a   1.000
_cell.length_b   1.000
_cell.length_c   1.000
_cell.angle_alpha   90.00
_cell.angle_beta   90.00
_cell.angle_gamma   90.00
#
_symmetry.space_group_name_H-M   'P 1'
#
loop_
_entity.id
_entity.type
_entity.pdbx_description
1 polymer ?
#
loop_
_entity_poly.entity_id
_entity_poly.type
_entity_poly.pdbx_seq_one_letter_code
_entity_poly.pdbx_strand_id
1 'polypeptide(L)'
;MKKTFDILLILLAILIVGFVGFTLFGVLIVQTKSDDKFFEDNKLSHSESRYDRILYSYGLDTLNLQNYVLKRKVKMILKKTERDSTITFQLIGTNDTLDNYGFTQYAKYDKSIYIVGQKHEIIESKRYINKEISNIAFDLYYAVDPPTDWNGPFLFNPTYGVLNIEAWSSGRKVLILPTNYNRNIKAELLNKNINVQQNER
;
A
#
# COMPACT_ATOMS: atom_id res chain seq x y z
N MET A 1 4.92 -81.82 3.42
CA MET A 1 3.90 -80.76 3.41
C MET A 1 4.16 -79.61 4.38
N LYS A 2 4.64 -79.82 5.62
CA LYS A 2 4.95 -78.69 6.55
C LYS A 2 6.05 -77.75 6.01
N LYS A 3 7.21 -78.27 5.61
CA LYS A 3 8.33 -77.45 5.11
C LYS A 3 7.99 -76.56 3.90
N THR A 4 7.16 -77.06 2.98
CA THR A 4 6.70 -76.29 1.80
C THR A 4 5.72 -75.19 2.18
N PHE A 5 4.92 -75.41 3.22
CA PHE A 5 3.98 -74.41 3.75
C PHE A 5 4.72 -73.31 4.51
N ASP A 6 5.76 -73.66 5.29
CA ASP A 6 6.59 -72.69 6.01
C ASP A 6 7.33 -71.74 5.06
N ILE A 7 7.87 -72.27 3.95
CA ILE A 7 8.54 -71.47 2.91
C ILE A 7 7.55 -70.51 2.23
N LEU A 8 6.33 -70.97 1.93
CA LEU A 8 5.28 -70.13 1.34
C LEU A 8 4.88 -68.98 2.28
N LEU A 9 4.81 -69.26 3.58
CA LEU A 9 4.41 -68.29 4.60
C LEU A 9 5.46 -67.19 4.79
N ILE A 10 6.74 -67.55 4.70
CA ILE A 10 7.86 -66.57 4.71
C ILE A 10 7.82 -65.67 3.47
N LEU A 11 7.58 -66.25 2.28
CA LEU A 11 7.47 -65.46 1.04
C LEU A 11 6.29 -64.48 1.09
N LEU A 12 5.15 -64.90 1.63
CA LEU A 12 3.97 -64.05 1.80
C LEU A 12 4.27 -62.89 2.77
N ALA A 13 4.97 -63.15 3.87
CA ALA A 13 5.35 -62.12 4.84
C ALA A 13 6.27 -61.05 4.23
N ILE A 14 7.27 -61.46 3.43
CA ILE A 14 8.17 -60.52 2.72
C ILE A 14 7.38 -59.64 1.76
N LEU A 15 6.41 -60.22 1.04
CA LEU A 15 5.59 -59.51 0.06
C LEU A 15 4.70 -58.45 0.74
N ILE A 16 4.10 -58.79 1.88
CA ILE A 16 3.28 -57.86 2.67
C ILE A 16 4.14 -56.70 3.21
N VAL A 17 5.30 -57.00 3.80
CA VAL A 17 6.21 -55.98 4.34
C VAL A 17 6.73 -55.06 3.22
N GLY A 18 7.06 -55.62 2.06
CA GLY A 18 7.46 -54.85 0.88
C GLY A 18 6.36 -53.92 0.38
N PHE A 19 5.11 -54.40 0.34
CA PHE A 19 3.96 -53.59 -0.09
C PHE A 19 3.68 -52.43 0.87
N VAL A 20 3.71 -52.67 2.19
CA VAL A 20 3.52 -51.62 3.21
C VAL A 20 4.64 -50.57 3.11
N GLY A 21 5.90 -50.99 2.95
CA GLY A 21 7.01 -50.07 2.74
C GLY A 21 6.87 -49.21 1.48
N PHE A 22 6.45 -49.82 0.37
CA PHE A 22 6.24 -49.12 -0.90
C PHE A 22 5.11 -48.08 -0.84
N THR A 23 3.99 -48.41 -0.18
CA THR A 23 2.87 -47.48 0.00
C THR A 23 3.24 -46.29 0.88
N LEU A 24 3.95 -46.50 1.99
CA LEU A 24 4.43 -45.42 2.87
C LEU A 24 5.41 -44.49 2.13
N PHE A 25 6.33 -45.06 1.34
CA PHE A 25 7.28 -44.28 0.55
C PHE A 25 6.60 -43.48 -0.57
N GLY A 26 5.58 -44.06 -1.22
CA GLY A 26 4.76 -43.37 -2.22
C GLY A 26 4.00 -42.18 -1.64
N VAL A 27 3.37 -42.34 -0.47
CA VAL A 27 2.66 -41.25 0.23
C VAL A 27 3.63 -40.13 0.62
N LEU A 28 4.81 -40.45 1.14
CA LEU A 28 5.84 -39.47 1.49
C LEU A 28 6.32 -38.65 0.28
N ILE A 29 6.57 -39.30 -0.88
CA ILE A 29 7.02 -38.61 -2.10
C ILE A 29 5.91 -37.74 -2.70
N VAL A 30 4.65 -38.18 -2.63
CA VAL A 30 3.51 -37.39 -3.13
C VAL A 30 3.27 -36.18 -2.25
N GLN A 31 3.41 -36.32 -0.93
CA GLN A 31 3.24 -35.23 0.03
C GLN A 31 4.35 -34.17 -0.10
N THR A 32 5.61 -34.57 -0.29
CA THR A 32 6.70 -33.60 -0.52
C THR A 32 6.56 -32.86 -1.84
N LYS A 33 6.12 -33.54 -2.91
CA LYS A 33 5.87 -32.89 -4.21
C LYS A 33 4.64 -31.99 -4.22
N SER A 34 3.62 -32.26 -3.41
CA SER A 34 2.46 -31.36 -3.28
C SER A 34 2.82 -30.08 -2.54
N ASP A 35 3.64 -30.20 -1.51
CA ASP A 35 4.03 -29.06 -0.68
C ASP A 35 4.98 -28.14 -1.47
N ASP A 36 6.00 -28.69 -2.12
CA ASP A 36 6.95 -27.89 -2.93
C ASP A 36 6.24 -27.14 -4.08
N LYS A 37 5.29 -27.79 -4.76
CA LYS A 37 4.47 -27.13 -5.81
C LYS A 37 3.50 -26.09 -5.22
N PHE A 38 2.92 -26.35 -4.06
CA PHE A 38 2.05 -25.40 -3.38
C PHE A 38 2.82 -24.13 -2.97
N PHE A 39 4.09 -24.24 -2.59
CA PHE A 39 4.93 -23.07 -2.27
C PHE A 39 5.51 -22.38 -3.51
N GLU A 40 5.79 -23.11 -4.59
CA GLU A 40 6.20 -22.50 -5.88
C GLU A 40 5.07 -21.72 -6.55
N ASP A 41 3.83 -22.24 -6.55
CA ASP A 41 2.67 -21.56 -7.13
C ASP A 41 2.17 -20.39 -6.26
N ASN A 42 2.48 -20.37 -4.96
CA ASN A 42 2.16 -19.29 -4.02
C ASN A 42 3.33 -18.32 -3.77
N LYS A 43 4.24 -18.13 -4.75
CA LYS A 43 5.17 -17.00 -4.72
C LYS A 43 4.37 -15.70 -4.83
N LEU A 44 3.99 -15.15 -3.67
CA LEU A 44 3.37 -13.83 -3.49
C LEU A 44 4.02 -12.84 -4.47
N SER A 45 3.23 -12.31 -5.41
CA SER A 45 3.70 -11.30 -6.34
C SER A 45 3.98 -10.04 -5.54
N HIS A 46 5.26 -9.86 -5.19
CA HIS A 46 5.76 -8.74 -4.45
C HIS A 46 6.52 -7.83 -5.41
N SER A 47 5.99 -6.64 -5.66
CA SER A 47 6.73 -5.61 -6.38
C SER A 47 7.02 -4.43 -5.46
N GLU A 48 8.26 -3.96 -5.49
CA GLU A 48 8.70 -2.76 -4.78
C GLU A 48 9.21 -1.76 -5.82
N SER A 49 8.82 -0.50 -5.64
CA SER A 49 9.34 0.62 -6.42
C SER A 49 9.62 1.80 -5.49
N ARG A 50 10.59 2.62 -5.89
CA ARG A 50 11.05 3.77 -5.11
C ARG A 50 11.05 5.01 -5.99
N TYR A 51 10.60 6.12 -5.42
CA TYR A 51 10.50 7.36 -6.14
C TYR A 51 10.96 8.54 -5.29
N ASP A 52 11.80 9.39 -5.86
CA ASP A 52 12.18 10.64 -5.24
C ASP A 52 10.99 11.61 -5.18
N ARG A 53 10.80 12.21 -4.01
CA ARG A 53 9.73 13.17 -3.74
C ARG A 53 10.27 14.35 -2.94
N ILE A 54 9.52 15.44 -3.00
CA ILE A 54 9.69 16.58 -2.11
C ILE A 54 8.38 16.80 -1.37
N LEU A 55 8.45 16.77 -0.05
CA LEU A 55 7.37 17.19 0.83
C LEU A 55 7.50 18.69 1.06
N TYR A 56 6.43 19.42 0.77
CA TYR A 56 6.28 20.83 1.11
C TYR A 56 5.20 20.97 2.18
N SER A 57 5.51 21.60 3.29
CA SER A 57 4.52 21.99 4.30
C SER A 57 4.30 23.47 4.23
N TYR A 58 3.04 23.84 4.01
CA TYR A 58 2.55 25.21 4.04
C TYR A 58 1.69 25.41 5.27
N GLY A 59 1.76 26.59 5.86
CA GLY A 59 0.88 27.02 6.94
C GLY A 59 0.31 28.39 6.63
N LEU A 60 -0.84 28.71 7.21
CA LEU A 60 -1.39 30.06 7.11
C LEU A 60 -0.38 31.09 7.63
N ASP A 61 -0.29 32.21 6.94
CA ASP A 61 0.40 33.40 7.44
C ASP A 61 -0.41 33.96 8.62
N THR A 62 0.20 33.99 9.80
CA THR A 62 -0.44 34.45 11.03
C THR A 62 -0.75 35.95 11.01
N LEU A 63 -0.10 36.73 10.13
CA LEU A 63 -0.36 38.15 9.96
C LEU A 63 -1.40 38.41 8.86
N ASN A 64 -1.36 37.65 7.77
CA ASN A 64 -2.30 37.72 6.65
C ASN A 64 -2.98 36.37 6.44
N LEU A 65 -3.90 35.98 7.34
CA LEU A 65 -4.64 34.70 7.45
C LEU A 65 -5.34 34.18 6.17
N GLN A 66 -5.13 34.84 5.04
CA GLN A 66 -5.63 34.50 3.72
C GLN A 66 -4.64 33.67 2.91
N ASN A 67 -3.33 33.75 3.19
CA ASN A 67 -2.29 33.15 2.35
C ASN A 67 -1.54 32.00 3.04
N TYR A 68 -1.31 30.93 2.28
CA TYR A 68 -0.41 29.85 2.68
C TYR A 68 1.03 30.20 2.35
N VAL A 69 1.90 30.15 3.36
CA VAL A 69 3.35 30.38 3.23
C VAL A 69 4.12 29.08 3.49
N LEU A 70 5.19 28.87 2.72
CA LEU A 70 6.02 27.69 2.85
C LEU A 70 6.71 27.69 4.22
N LYS A 71 6.48 26.66 5.02
CA LYS A 71 7.08 26.47 6.34
C LYS A 71 8.21 25.45 6.31
N ARG A 72 8.09 24.42 5.47
CA ARG A 72 9.06 23.32 5.43
C ARG A 72 9.17 22.71 4.05
N LYS A 73 10.39 22.29 3.68
CA LYS A 73 10.69 21.51 2.49
C LYS A 73 11.61 20.36 2.86
N VAL A 74 11.23 19.13 2.53
CA VAL A 74 12.01 17.91 2.87
C VAL A 74 12.13 17.02 1.64
N LYS A 75 13.32 16.49 1.39
CA LYS A 75 13.53 15.45 0.38
C LYS A 75 13.15 14.09 0.96
N MET A 76 12.42 13.31 0.19
CA MET A 76 11.85 12.04 0.65
C MET A 76 11.97 10.98 -0.43
N ILE A 77 11.97 9.72 0.00
CA ILE A 77 11.75 8.56 -0.85
C ILE A 77 10.36 8.02 -0.57
N LEU A 78 9.53 7.96 -1.61
CA LEU A 78 8.29 7.18 -1.59
C LEU A 78 8.63 5.73 -1.95
N LYS A 79 8.51 4.83 -0.97
CA LYS A 79 8.54 3.38 -1.19
C LYS A 79 7.12 2.90 -1.44
N LYS A 80 6.86 2.35 -2.63
CA LYS A 80 5.59 1.71 -3.00
C LYS A 80 5.80 0.20 -3.03
N THR A 81 5.00 -0.50 -2.26
CA THR A 81 5.04 -1.97 -2.15
C THR A 81 3.67 -2.53 -2.50
N GLU A 82 3.60 -3.35 -3.54
CA GLU A 82 2.38 -4.00 -3.98
C GLU A 82 2.42 -5.48 -3.58
N ARG A 83 1.35 -5.91 -2.91
CA ARG A 83 1.16 -7.29 -2.45
C ARG A 83 -0.31 -7.65 -2.58
N ASP A 84 -0.59 -8.63 -3.43
CA ASP A 84 -1.94 -9.18 -3.64
C ASP A 84 -2.99 -8.09 -3.86
N SER A 85 -3.93 -7.96 -2.93
CA SER A 85 -5.03 -7.00 -2.92
C SER A 85 -4.68 -5.64 -2.31
N THR A 86 -3.42 -5.39 -1.94
CA THR A 86 -3.00 -4.17 -1.23
C THR A 86 -1.81 -3.48 -1.88
N ILE A 87 -1.77 -2.16 -1.75
CA ILE A 87 -0.60 -1.34 -2.10
C ILE A 87 -0.25 -0.48 -0.89
N THR A 88 0.97 -0.59 -0.40
CA THR A 88 1.50 0.24 0.70
C THR A 88 2.39 1.33 0.15
N PHE A 89 2.21 2.54 0.66
CA PHE A 89 3.01 3.72 0.37
C PHE A 89 3.66 4.20 1.66
N GLN A 90 4.99 4.26 1.68
CA GLN A 90 5.76 4.71 2.83
C GLN A 90 6.66 5.88 2.43
N LEU A 91 6.58 6.99 3.15
CA LEU A 91 7.42 8.17 2.93
C LEU A 91 8.58 8.17 3.93
N ILE A 92 9.79 8.03 3.39
CA ILE A 92 11.03 7.91 4.17
C ILE A 92 11.85 9.18 3.98
N GLY A 93 12.26 9.81 5.09
CA GLY A 93 13.15 10.98 5.05
C GLY A 93 14.55 10.59 4.58
N THR A 94 15.18 11.39 3.71
CA THR A 94 16.53 11.06 3.21
C THR A 94 17.66 11.42 4.17
N ASN A 95 17.41 12.39 5.07
CA ASN A 95 18.45 13.00 5.90
C ASN A 95 18.26 12.73 7.40
N ASP A 96 17.01 12.54 7.84
CA ASP A 96 16.65 12.34 9.24
C ASP A 96 15.53 11.30 9.31
N THR A 97 15.63 10.33 10.21
CA THR A 97 14.60 9.32 10.42
C THR A 97 13.36 9.90 11.11
N LEU A 98 13.50 11.03 11.80
CA LEU A 98 12.39 11.82 12.32
C LEU A 98 11.52 12.41 11.20
N ASP A 99 12.03 12.42 9.96
CA ASP A 99 11.31 12.88 8.78
C ASP A 99 10.53 11.76 8.09
N ASN A 100 10.36 10.60 8.73
CA ASN A 100 9.48 9.56 8.21
C ASN A 100 8.00 9.97 8.37
N TYR A 101 7.31 10.19 7.25
CA TYR A 101 5.91 10.61 7.23
C TYR A 101 5.00 9.41 6.98
N GLY A 102 4.82 8.60 8.02
CA GLY A 102 3.78 7.56 8.10
C GLY A 102 3.71 6.57 6.93
N PHE A 103 2.59 5.84 6.88
CA PHE A 103 2.25 4.94 5.79
C PHE A 103 0.79 5.14 5.37
N THR A 104 0.53 4.96 4.08
CA THR A 104 -0.82 4.86 3.51
C THR A 104 -0.96 3.49 2.88
N GLN A 105 -2.02 2.77 3.22
CA GLN A 105 -2.37 1.51 2.56
C GLN A 105 -3.56 1.74 1.65
N TYR A 106 -3.58 1.10 0.49
CA TYR A 106 -4.69 1.08 -0.44
C TYR A 106 -5.17 -0.36 -0.61
N ALA A 107 -6.43 -0.61 -0.29
CA ALA A 107 -7.09 -1.87 -0.52
C ALA A 107 -7.76 -1.85 -1.91
N LYS A 108 -7.32 -2.72 -2.82
CA LYS A 108 -7.80 -2.75 -4.20
C LYS A 108 -9.25 -3.21 -4.32
N TYR A 109 -9.72 -4.03 -3.37
CA TYR A 109 -11.04 -4.65 -3.39
C TYR A 109 -12.16 -3.61 -3.27
N ASP A 110 -12.09 -2.76 -2.24
CA ASP A 110 -13.09 -1.73 -1.95
C ASP A 110 -12.60 -0.32 -2.33
N LYS A 111 -11.40 -0.22 -2.91
CA LYS A 111 -10.72 1.03 -3.27
C LYS A 111 -10.56 2.00 -2.10
N SER A 112 -10.54 1.49 -0.87
CA SER A 112 -10.36 2.31 0.32
C SER A 112 -8.88 2.54 0.59
N ILE A 113 -8.58 3.65 1.25
CA ILE A 113 -7.24 3.88 1.80
C ILE A 113 -7.28 3.91 3.32
N TYR A 114 -6.16 3.52 3.92
CA TYR A 114 -6.00 3.48 5.36
C TYR A 114 -4.78 4.33 5.74
N ILE A 115 -5.01 5.35 6.57
CA ILE A 115 -3.96 6.21 7.12
C ILE A 115 -3.99 6.08 8.63
N VAL A 116 -2.88 5.58 9.21
CA VAL A 116 -2.80 5.29 10.65
C VAL A 116 -3.95 4.37 11.11
N GLY A 117 -4.30 3.40 10.26
CA GLY A 117 -5.38 2.43 10.53
C GLY A 117 -6.81 2.95 10.34
N GLN A 118 -7.01 4.26 10.10
CA GLN A 118 -8.33 4.84 9.84
C GLN A 118 -8.70 4.69 8.38
N LYS A 119 -9.95 4.27 8.11
CA LYS A 119 -10.47 4.07 6.75
C LYS A 119 -10.92 5.39 6.13
N HIS A 120 -10.56 5.59 4.86
CA HIS A 120 -11.01 6.69 4.03
C HIS A 120 -11.61 6.14 2.73
N GLU A 121 -12.67 6.81 2.29
CA GLU A 121 -13.40 6.46 1.08
C GLU A 121 -13.41 7.64 0.11
N ILE A 122 -13.63 7.33 -1.15
CA ILE A 122 -13.73 8.33 -2.22
C ILE A 122 -15.01 9.13 -2.00
N ILE A 123 -14.87 10.45 -1.85
CA ILE A 123 -15.99 11.39 -1.84
C ILE A 123 -16.18 12.09 -3.19
N GLU A 124 -15.14 12.17 -4.01
CA GLU A 124 -15.23 12.71 -5.37
C GLU A 124 -14.20 12.04 -6.29
N SER A 125 -14.65 11.44 -7.39
CA SER A 125 -13.75 10.79 -8.35
C SER A 125 -13.17 11.80 -9.35
N LYS A 126 -11.92 11.58 -9.78
CA LYS A 126 -11.19 12.37 -10.79
C LYS A 126 -11.14 13.87 -10.48
N ARG A 127 -11.10 14.24 -9.20
CA ARG A 127 -11.08 15.62 -8.71
C ARG A 127 -9.97 16.47 -9.34
N TYR A 128 -8.79 15.88 -9.54
CA TYR A 128 -7.62 16.61 -10.03
C TYR A 128 -6.83 15.79 -11.04
N ILE A 129 -6.40 16.41 -12.14
CA ILE A 129 -5.54 15.77 -13.14
C ILE A 129 -4.39 16.70 -13.51
N ASN A 130 -3.17 16.17 -13.41
CA ASN A 130 -1.98 16.84 -13.88
C ASN A 130 -0.98 15.81 -14.41
N LYS A 131 -0.81 15.81 -15.74
CA LYS A 131 0.00 14.82 -16.46
C LYS A 131 1.51 14.93 -16.19
N GLU A 132 1.99 16.05 -15.62
CA GLU A 132 3.38 16.14 -15.15
C GLU A 132 3.61 15.31 -13.87
N ILE A 133 2.56 15.05 -13.10
CA ILE A 133 2.63 14.33 -11.82
C ILE A 133 2.24 12.86 -11.99
N SER A 134 1.10 12.62 -12.66
CA SER A 134 0.56 11.29 -12.88
C SER A 134 -0.27 11.26 -14.15
N ASN A 135 -0.19 10.15 -14.87
CA ASN A 135 -1.06 9.88 -16.03
C ASN A 135 -2.50 9.54 -15.63
N ILE A 136 -2.76 9.36 -14.33
CA ILE A 136 -4.07 9.04 -13.77
C ILE A 136 -4.54 10.22 -12.93
N ALA A 137 -5.83 10.52 -13.00
CA ALA A 137 -6.45 11.52 -12.13
C ALA A 137 -6.36 11.10 -10.66
N PHE A 138 -6.43 12.09 -9.77
CA PHE A 138 -6.51 11.92 -8.33
C PHE A 138 -7.97 12.03 -7.91
N ASP A 139 -8.41 11.06 -7.12
CA ASP A 139 -9.69 11.11 -6.44
C ASP A 139 -9.52 11.83 -5.10
N LEU A 140 -10.61 12.43 -4.60
CA LEU A 140 -10.67 13.06 -3.29
C LEU A 140 -11.19 12.04 -2.27
N TYR A 141 -10.43 11.81 -1.22
CA TYR A 141 -10.78 10.91 -0.13
C TYR A 141 -11.07 11.68 1.15
N TYR A 142 -11.97 11.13 1.96
CA TYR A 142 -12.25 11.63 3.30
C TYR A 142 -12.47 10.48 4.29
N ALA A 143 -12.28 10.75 5.58
CA ALA A 143 -12.46 9.72 6.60
C ALA A 143 -13.94 9.38 6.71
N VAL A 144 -14.24 8.09 6.88
CA VAL A 144 -15.63 7.63 7.06
C VAL A 144 -16.18 8.16 8.39
N ASP A 145 -15.39 8.08 9.45
CA ASP A 145 -15.74 8.57 10.80
C ASP A 145 -14.62 9.49 11.33
N PRO A 146 -14.56 10.77 10.88
CA PRO A 146 -13.48 11.67 11.27
C PRO A 146 -13.57 12.05 12.75
N PRO A 147 -12.48 11.91 13.52
CA PRO A 147 -12.33 12.57 14.82
C PRO A 147 -12.44 14.10 14.71
N THR A 148 -12.72 14.78 15.83
CA THR A 148 -12.88 16.25 15.88
C THR A 148 -11.66 17.01 15.34
N ASP A 149 -10.44 16.53 15.60
CA ASP A 149 -9.18 17.18 15.18
C ASP A 149 -8.54 16.57 13.93
N TRP A 150 -9.34 15.88 13.11
CA TRP A 150 -8.85 15.10 11.98
C TRP A 150 -8.26 15.96 10.86
N ASN A 151 -7.45 15.31 10.03
CA ASN A 151 -6.99 15.90 8.78
C ASN A 151 -8.18 16.06 7.81
N GLY A 152 -8.20 17.15 7.07
CA GLY A 152 -9.16 17.36 5.99
C GLY A 152 -9.02 16.33 4.86
N PRO A 153 -9.81 16.51 3.78
CA PRO A 153 -9.75 15.62 2.62
C PRO A 153 -8.39 15.70 1.91
N PHE A 154 -8.11 14.68 1.11
CA PHE A 154 -6.84 14.57 0.41
C PHE A 154 -6.94 13.87 -0.93
N LEU A 155 -6.02 14.20 -1.83
CA LEU A 155 -5.93 13.67 -3.18
C LEU A 155 -5.05 12.42 -3.21
N PHE A 156 -5.58 11.34 -3.77
CA PHE A 156 -4.89 10.06 -3.89
C PHE A 156 -5.18 9.38 -5.23
N ASN A 157 -4.20 8.64 -5.75
CA ASN A 157 -4.45 7.58 -6.73
C ASN A 157 -3.46 6.41 -6.53
N PRO A 158 -3.80 5.18 -6.97
CA PRO A 158 -2.99 4.00 -6.70
C PRO A 158 -1.66 3.93 -7.47
N THR A 159 -1.47 4.77 -8.50
CA THR A 159 -0.21 4.84 -9.24
C THR A 159 0.80 5.72 -8.51
N TYR A 160 0.36 6.86 -8.01
CA TYR A 160 1.21 7.90 -7.42
C TYR A 160 1.31 7.82 -5.90
N GLY A 161 0.22 7.44 -5.22
CA GLY A 161 0.05 7.62 -3.78
C GLY A 161 -0.68 8.93 -3.44
N VAL A 162 -0.44 9.43 -2.22
CA VAL A 162 -1.02 10.68 -1.73
C VAL A 162 -0.31 11.87 -2.37
N LEU A 163 -1.07 12.82 -2.90
CA LEU A 163 -0.58 14.06 -3.51
C LEU A 163 -0.57 15.24 -2.54
N ASN A 164 -1.64 15.40 -1.78
CA ASN A 164 -1.72 16.44 -0.76
C ASN A 164 -2.41 15.90 0.50
N ILE A 165 -2.24 16.60 1.62
CA ILE A 165 -3.02 16.39 2.84
C ILE A 165 -3.39 17.78 3.35
N GLU A 166 -4.68 18.01 3.56
CA GLU A 166 -5.14 19.18 4.28
C GLU A 166 -5.23 18.82 5.77
N ALA A 167 -4.67 19.64 6.65
CA ALA A 167 -4.73 19.42 8.10
C ALA A 167 -5.44 20.61 8.72
N TRP A 168 -6.78 20.55 8.78
CA TRP A 168 -7.64 21.66 9.18
C TRP A 168 -7.32 22.14 10.59
N SER A 169 -7.16 21.23 11.54
CA SER A 169 -6.84 21.52 12.95
C SER A 169 -5.53 22.29 13.15
N SER A 170 -4.59 22.21 12.20
CA SER A 170 -3.31 22.92 12.27
C SER A 170 -3.17 24.07 11.26
N GLY A 171 -4.19 24.30 10.42
CA GLY A 171 -4.12 25.27 9.33
C GLY A 171 -2.97 24.98 8.35
N ARG A 172 -2.61 23.70 8.16
CA ARG A 172 -1.49 23.27 7.30
C ARG A 172 -1.97 22.58 6.04
N LYS A 173 -1.23 22.78 4.96
CA LYS A 173 -1.33 22.01 3.72
C LYS A 173 0.01 21.34 3.45
N VAL A 174 -0.02 20.02 3.29
CA VAL A 174 1.16 19.24 2.92
C VAL A 174 1.02 18.81 1.46
N LEU A 175 2.04 19.05 0.65
CA LEU A 175 2.10 18.61 -0.74
C LEU A 175 3.27 17.63 -0.90
N ILE A 176 3.06 16.51 -1.57
CA ILE A 176 4.07 15.50 -1.87
C ILE A 176 4.24 15.47 -3.39
N LEU A 177 5.28 16.09 -3.90
CA LEU A 177 5.50 16.32 -5.33
C LEU A 177 6.71 15.54 -5.85
N PRO A 178 6.78 15.19 -7.15
CA PRO A 178 8.01 14.70 -7.75
C PRO A 178 9.13 15.75 -7.66
N THR A 179 10.38 15.31 -7.78
CA THR A 179 11.53 16.22 -7.80
C THR A 179 11.61 17.07 -9.06
N ASN A 180 11.07 16.55 -10.18
CA ASN A 180 11.15 17.18 -11.50
C ASN A 180 9.72 17.45 -12.01
N TYR A 181 9.28 18.71 -11.95
CA TYR A 181 8.06 19.21 -12.59
C TYR A 181 8.30 20.66 -13.02
N ASN A 182 7.64 21.09 -14.10
CA ASN A 182 7.94 22.38 -14.75
C ASN A 182 6.84 23.41 -14.51
N ARG A 183 5.60 22.98 -14.27
CA ARG A 183 4.46 23.87 -14.03
C ARG A 183 4.42 24.37 -12.59
N ASN A 184 3.68 25.47 -12.33
CA ASN A 184 3.46 25.98 -10.98
C ASN A 184 2.39 25.18 -10.21
N ILE A 185 2.63 23.87 -10.08
CA ILE A 185 1.75 22.88 -9.45
C ILE A 185 1.43 23.26 -8.00
N LYS A 186 2.40 23.86 -7.30
CA LYS A 186 2.20 24.33 -5.92
C LYS A 186 1.10 25.38 -5.83
N ALA A 187 1.08 26.36 -6.73
CA ALA A 187 0.04 27.38 -6.75
C ALA A 187 -1.33 26.79 -7.09
N GLU A 188 -1.38 25.83 -8.03
CA GLU A 188 -2.60 25.09 -8.36
C GLU A 188 -3.18 24.40 -7.11
N LEU A 189 -2.37 23.59 -6.42
CA LEU A 189 -2.80 22.80 -5.25
C LEU A 189 -3.06 23.63 -3.97
N LEU A 190 -2.51 24.84 -3.87
CA LEU A 190 -2.80 25.75 -2.77
C LEU A 190 -4.14 26.46 -2.94
N ASN A 191 -4.68 26.53 -4.17
CA ASN A 191 -5.98 27.11 -4.45
C ASN A 191 -7.08 26.38 -3.67
N LYS A 192 -7.94 27.14 -2.99
CA LYS A 192 -9.04 26.61 -2.17
C LYS A 192 -10.01 25.76 -2.99
N ASN A 193 -10.19 26.06 -4.27
CA ASN A 193 -11.15 25.35 -5.12
C ASN A 193 -10.82 23.88 -5.36
N ILE A 194 -9.61 23.40 -5.06
CA ILE A 194 -9.25 21.99 -5.27
C ILE A 194 -9.66 21.11 -4.07
N ASN A 195 -9.77 21.68 -2.87
CA ASN A 195 -9.91 20.91 -1.61
C ASN A 195 -11.28 21.02 -0.91
N VAL A 196 -12.19 21.87 -1.37
CA VAL A 196 -13.41 22.20 -0.61
C VAL A 196 -14.58 21.26 -0.98
N GLN A 197 -15.10 20.53 0.02
CA GLN A 197 -16.54 20.25 0.09
C GLN A 197 -17.22 21.57 0.47
N GLN A 198 -18.07 22.12 -0.42
CA GLN A 198 -19.07 23.10 -0.02
C GLN A 198 -20.09 22.39 0.87
N ASN A 199 -19.80 22.25 2.16
CA ASN A 199 -20.83 22.12 3.16
C ASN A 199 -21.06 23.52 3.73
N GLU A 200 -21.75 24.35 2.95
CA GLU A 200 -22.53 25.45 3.51
C GLU A 200 -23.71 24.80 4.25
N ARG A 201 -23.67 24.85 5.58
CA ARG A 201 -24.85 24.75 6.44
C ARG A 201 -25.15 26.13 6.99
#